data_AF-A0A3N5L2X8-F1
#
_entry.id   AF-A0A3N5L2X8-F1
#
_cell.length_a   1.000
_cell.length_b   1.000
_cell.length_c   1.000
_cell.angle_alpha   90.00
_cell.angle_beta   90.00
_cell.angle_gamma   90.00
#
_symmetry.space_group_name_H-M   'P 1'
#
loop_
_entity.id
_entity.type
_entity.pdbx_description
1 polymer ?
#
loop_
_entity_poly.entity_id
_entity_poly.type
_entity_poly.pdbx_seq_one_letter_code
_entity_poly.pdbx_strand_id
1 'polypeptide(L)' 'MAREDCVTDGRGAFVVLTANGVHAIKTAAPPHVASVRRHFIDLLTPEEIETLATIANKVVDHLSEPASTTRRTAPA' A
#
# COMPACT_ATOMS: atom_id res chain seq x y z
N MET A 1 -7.63 -9.08 12.37
CA MET A 1 -8.52 -8.19 11.58
C MET A 1 -9.95 -8.67 11.76
N ALA A 2 -10.93 -7.81 11.51
CA ALA A 2 -12.35 -8.15 11.49
C ALA A 2 -13.05 -7.44 10.32
N ARG A 3 -14.22 -7.96 9.91
CA ARG A 3 -15.09 -7.35 8.90
C ARG A 3 -16.25 -6.68 9.64
N GLU A 4 -16.51 -5.42 9.35
CA GLU A 4 -17.65 -4.66 9.87
C GLU A 4 -18.54 -4.21 8.70
N ASP A 5 -19.85 -4.34 8.82
CA ASP A 5 -20.77 -3.94 7.75
C ASP A 5 -20.83 -2.41 7.61
N CYS A 6 -20.95 -1.93 6.37
CA CYS A 6 -21.15 -0.51 6.13
C CYS A 6 -22.63 -0.15 6.30
N VAL A 7 -22.93 0.65 7.34
CA VAL A 7 -24.33 1.05 7.64
C VAL A 7 -24.97 1.94 6.58
N THR A 8 -24.18 2.56 5.69
CA THR A 8 -24.66 3.45 4.63
C THR A 8 -24.68 2.83 3.23
N ASP A 9 -24.02 1.69 3.01
CA ASP A 9 -24.10 0.91 1.77
C ASP A 9 -24.09 -0.58 2.11
N GLY A 10 -25.24 -1.25 1.92
CA GLY A 10 -25.40 -2.69 2.20
C GLY A 10 -24.55 -3.62 1.33
N ARG A 11 -23.83 -3.08 0.32
CA ARG A 11 -22.84 -3.82 -0.48
C ARG A 11 -21.42 -3.67 0.06
N GLY A 12 -21.20 -2.74 0.97
CA GLY A 12 -19.90 -2.38 1.51
C GLY A 12 -19.59 -3.05 2.85
N ALA A 13 -18.30 -3.21 3.14
CA ALA A 13 -17.81 -3.58 4.45
C ALA A 13 -16.44 -2.95 4.71
N PHE A 14 -16.16 -2.64 5.98
CA PHE A 14 -14.87 -2.19 6.45
C PHE A 14 -14.02 -3.37 6.91
N VAL A 15 -12.72 -3.32 6.63
CA VAL A 15 -11.73 -4.21 7.25
C VAL A 15 -11.05 -3.44 8.36
N VAL A 16 -11.27 -3.87 9.59
CA VAL A 16 -10.75 -3.19 10.78
C VAL A 16 -9.65 -4.01 11.44
N LEU A 17 -8.67 -3.32 12.01
CA LEU A 17 -7.69 -3.95 12.89
C LEU A 17 -8.32 -4.24 14.24
N THR A 18 -8.21 -5.50 14.69
CA THR A 18 -8.57 -5.88 16.05
C THR A 18 -7.48 -5.42 17.02
N ALA A 19 -7.76 -5.39 18.32
CA ALA A 19 -6.76 -5.09 19.34
C ALA A 19 -5.50 -5.97 19.21
N ASN A 20 -5.69 -7.27 18.98
CA ASN A 20 -4.57 -8.20 18.72
C ASN A 20 -3.81 -7.87 17.43
N GLY A 21 -4.50 -7.42 16.38
CA GLY A 21 -3.88 -6.98 15.14
C GLY A 21 -3.02 -5.72 15.33
N VAL A 22 -3.52 -4.74 16.09
CA VAL A 22 -2.75 -3.54 16.46
C VAL A 22 -1.52 -3.92 17.29
N HIS A 23 -1.69 -4.81 18.28
CA HIS A 23 -0.57 -5.30 19.09
C HIS A 23 0.49 -6.00 18.22
N ALA A 24 0.08 -6.87 17.31
CA ALA A 24 0.99 -7.56 16.39
C ALA A 24 1.81 -6.58 15.55
N ILE A 25 1.17 -5.54 14.98
CA ILE A 25 1.88 -4.50 14.21
C ILE A 25 2.86 -3.74 15.11
N LYS A 26 2.44 -3.33 16.31
CA LYS A 26 3.30 -2.60 17.25
C LYS A 26 4.53 -3.42 17.65
N THR A 27 4.37 -4.72 17.86
CA THR A 27 5.47 -5.62 18.21
C THR A 27 6.39 -5.88 17.01
N ALA A 28 5.83 -5.99 15.81
CA ALA A 28 6.61 -6.26 14.59
C ALA A 28 7.32 -5.01 14.03
N ALA A 29 6.80 -3.80 14.27
CA ALA A 29 7.31 -2.58 13.65
C ALA A 29 8.77 -2.27 14.00
N PRO A 30 9.23 -2.32 15.28
CA PRO A 30 10.63 -2.03 15.60
C PRO A 30 11.65 -2.97 14.92
N PRO A 31 11.53 -4.32 14.99
CA PRO A 31 12.47 -5.20 14.29
C PRO A 31 12.34 -5.11 12.77
N HIS A 32 11.15 -4.83 12.24
CA HIS A 32 10.96 -4.60 10.80
C HIS A 32 11.71 -3.35 10.33
N VAL A 33 11.54 -2.21 11.01
CA VAL A 33 12.25 -0.96 10.67
C VAL A 33 13.76 -1.16 10.77
N ALA A 34 14.25 -1.82 11.83
CA ALA A 34 15.68 -2.10 11.98
C ALA A 34 16.24 -2.91 10.79
N SER A 35 15.48 -3.91 10.32
CA SER A 35 15.85 -4.72 9.16
C SER A 35 15.87 -3.90 7.86
N VAL A 36 14.80 -3.13 7.58
CA VAL A 36 14.71 -2.28 6.39
C VAL A 36 15.82 -1.23 6.36
N ARG A 37 16.14 -0.63 7.51
CA ARG A 37 17.24 0.32 7.63
C ARG A 37 18.59 -0.33 7.33
N ARG A 38 18.89 -1.44 8.01
CA ARG A 38 20.17 -2.16 7.85
C ARG A 38 20.41 -2.64 6.42
N HIS A 39 19.36 -3.12 5.74
CA HIS A 39 19.51 -3.82 4.47
C HIS A 39 19.17 -2.95 3.26
N PHE A 40 18.68 -1.73 3.47
CA PHE A 40 18.25 -0.87 2.37
C PHE A 40 18.50 0.61 2.65
N ILE A 41 17.80 1.21 3.61
CA ILE A 41 17.79 2.68 3.76
C ILE A 41 19.14 3.25 4.17
N ASP A 42 19.83 2.64 5.14
CA ASP A 42 21.11 3.15 5.64
C ASP A 42 22.28 2.90 4.66
N LEU A 43 22.03 2.23 3.53
CA LEU A 43 23.00 2.05 2.45
C LEU A 43 22.97 3.19 1.42
N LEU A 44 21.94 4.04 1.47
CA LEU A 44 21.70 5.09 0.49
C LEU A 44 22.05 6.46 1.08
N THR A 45 22.62 7.31 0.24
CA THR A 45 22.74 8.73 0.55
C THR A 45 21.36 9.41 0.52
N PRO A 46 21.22 10.59 1.14
CA PRO A 46 19.95 11.33 1.09
C PRO A 46 19.48 11.62 -0.34
N GLU A 47 20.39 11.96 -1.26
CA GLU A 47 20.06 12.24 -2.67
C GLU A 47 19.57 10.99 -3.42
N GLU A 48 20.13 9.82 -3.12
CA GLU A 48 19.68 8.55 -3.70
C GLU A 48 18.30 8.15 -3.19
N ILE A 49 17.96 8.45 -1.93
CA ILE A 49 16.61 8.24 -1.38
C ILE A 49 15.59 9.10 -2.12
N GLU A 50 15.88 10.38 -2.34
CA GLU A 50 15.01 11.30 -3.10
C GLU A 50 14.84 10.84 -4.56
N THR A 51 15.93 10.38 -5.17
CA THR A 51 15.91 9.83 -6.52
C THR A 51 15.06 8.56 -6.60
N LEU A 52 15.20 7.65 -5.63
CA LEU A 52 14.39 6.44 -5.53
C LEU A 52 12.91 6.78 -5.37
N ALA A 53 12.56 7.73 -4.50
CA ALA A 53 11.19 8.20 -4.32
C ALA A 53 10.61 8.74 -5.64
N THR A 54 11.37 9.54 -6.38
CA THR A 54 10.97 10.08 -7.68
C THR A 54 10.68 8.97 -8.70
N ILE A 55 11.58 7.98 -8.80
CA ILE A 55 11.42 6.85 -9.72
C ILE A 55 10.20 6.00 -9.34
N ALA A 56 10.06 5.67 -8.05
CA ALA A 56 8.96 4.85 -7.55
C ALA A 56 7.61 5.52 -7.79
N ASN A 57 7.48 6.81 -7.48
CA ASN A 57 6.24 7.57 -7.69
C ASN A 57 5.85 7.58 -9.16
N LYS A 58 6.78 7.83 -10.09
CA LYS A 58 6.50 7.80 -11.53
C LYS A 58 5.89 6.46 -11.98
N VAL A 59 6.39 5.33 -11.46
CA VAL A 59 5.87 4.00 -11.78
C VAL A 59 4.49 3.80 -11.15
N VAL A 60 4.32 4.15 -9.87
CA VAL A 60 3.05 4.03 -9.15
C VAL A 60 1.97 4.87 -9.82
N ASP A 61 2.28 6.10 -10.22
CA ASP A 61 1.34 7.00 -10.89
C ASP A 61 0.84 6.37 -12.19
N HIS A 62 1.77 5.87 -13.02
CA HIS A 62 1.40 5.18 -14.27
C HIS A 62 0.52 3.95 -14.05
N LEU A 63 0.79 3.16 -13.01
CA LEU A 63 0.01 1.96 -12.69
C LEU A 63 -1.33 2.26 -12.02
N SER A 64 -1.45 3.43 -11.38
CA SER A 64 -2.66 3.87 -10.68
C SER A 64 -3.63 4.62 -11.60
N GLU A 65 -3.19 5.00 -12.80
CA GLU A 65 -4.09 5.51 -13.83
C GLU A 65 -5.17 4.45 -14.10
N PRO A 66 -6.47 4.77 -13.87
CA PRO A 66 -7.53 3.81 -14.11
C PRO A 66 -7.47 3.42 -15.58
N ALA A 67 -7.37 2.10 -15.83
CA ALA A 67 -7.33 1.56 -17.18
C ALA A 67 -8.42 2.23 -18.01
N SER A 68 -8.01 3.03 -18.99
CA SER A 68 -8.93 3.61 -19.95
C SER A 68 -9.72 2.46 -20.53
N THR A 69 -11.01 2.40 -20.19
CA THR A 69 -11.90 1.32 -20.60
C THR A 69 -12.05 1.44 -22.11
N THR A 70 -11.14 0.83 -22.85
CA THR A 70 -11.36 0.48 -24.25
C THR A 70 -12.40 -0.62 -24.21
N ARG A 71 -13.67 -0.22 -24.20
CA ARG A 71 -14.80 -1.08 -24.47
C ARG A 71 -14.61 -1.63 -25.88
N ARG A 72 -14.02 -2.82 -26.00
CA ARG A 72 -14.10 -3.62 -27.23
C ARG A 72 -15.58 -3.96 -27.44
N THR A 73 -16.25 -3.20 -28.29
CA THR A 73 -17.55 -3.58 -28.84
C THR A 73 -17.35 -4.84 -29.67
N ALA A 74 -17.99 -5.94 -29.28
CA ALA A 74 -18.11 -7.13 -30.11
C ALA A 74 -19.12 -6.87 -31.26
N PRO A 75 -18.86 -7.29 -32.51
CA PRO A 75 -19.83 -7.17 -33.58
C PRO A 75 -20.91 -8.26 -33.47
N ALA A 76 -22.07 -7.95 -34.04
CA ALA A 76 -23.29 -8.78 -34.07
C ALA A 76 -23.16 -10.02 -34.98
#